data_AF-A0A2T4DVT0-F1
#
_entry.id   AF-A0A2T4DVT0-F1
#
_cell.length_a   1.000
_cell.length_b   1.000
_cell.length_c   1.000
_cell.angle_alpha   90.00
_cell.angle_beta   90.00
_cell.angle_gamma   90.00
#
_symmetry.space_group_name_H-M   'P 1'
#
loop_
_entity.id
_entity.type
_entity.pdbx_description
1 polymer ?
#
loop_
_entity_poly.entity_id
_entity_poly.type
_entity_poly.pdbx_seq_one_letter_code
_entity_poly.pdbx_strand_id
1 'polypeptide(L)'
;MWNYNFFIYILTNKNNTVLYVGMTDDLRNRVYEHKEKIYKGFTAKYNVDKLVYFERFSHADEAVQREKQLKSGSRAKKIALIEGLNADWIDLYNTDLID
;
A
#
# COMPACT_ATOMS: atom_id res chain seq x y z
N MET A 1 -18.54 19.88 -3.54
CA MET A 1 -17.21 19.75 -2.92
C MET A 1 -16.57 18.48 -3.47
N TRP A 2 -15.37 18.57 -4.01
CA TRP A 2 -14.64 17.39 -4.48
C TRP A 2 -14.12 16.61 -3.27
N ASN A 3 -14.54 15.36 -3.10
CA ASN A 3 -13.96 14.45 -2.12
C ASN A 3 -12.71 13.83 -2.76
N TYR A 4 -11.56 14.47 -2.60
CA TYR A 4 -10.29 13.87 -2.99
C TYR A 4 -9.91 12.81 -1.98
N ASN A 5 -9.56 11.63 -2.49
CA ASN A 5 -9.07 10.52 -1.68
C ASN A 5 -7.63 10.26 -2.08
N PHE A 6 -6.74 10.33 -1.11
CA PHE A 6 -5.36 9.93 -1.28
C PHE A 6 -5.09 8.74 -0.37
N PHE A 7 -4.40 7.75 -0.91
CA PHE A 7 -4.11 6.52 -0.21
C PHE A 7 -2.61 6.35 -0.10
N ILE A 8 -2.17 6.05 1.11
CA ILE A 8 -0.85 5.48 1.35
C ILE A 8 -1.04 3.99 1.52
N TYR A 9 -0.21 3.18 0.88
CA TYR A 9 -0.37 1.73 0.88
C TYR A 9 0.96 1.01 1.06
N ILE A 10 0.88 -0.20 1.61
CA ILE A 10 2.01 -1.12 1.67
C ILE A 10 1.65 -2.40 0.91
N LEU A 11 2.45 -2.69 -0.11
CA LEU A 11 2.43 -3.98 -0.80
C LEU A 11 3.55 -4.88 -0.29
N THR A 12 3.32 -6.18 -0.40
CA THR A 12 4.34 -7.19 -0.16
C THR A 12 4.30 -8.29 -1.21
N ASN A 13 5.27 -9.19 -1.16
CA ASN A 13 5.31 -10.39 -1.99
C ASN A 13 4.65 -11.56 -1.24
N LYS A 14 4.48 -12.69 -1.93
CA LYS A 14 3.85 -13.91 -1.37
C LYS A 14 4.39 -14.33 0.01
N ASN A 15 5.68 -14.12 0.26
CA ASN A 15 6.36 -14.55 1.48
C ASN A 15 6.49 -13.43 2.54
N ASN A 16 5.85 -12.28 2.34
CA ASN A 16 5.88 -11.10 3.23
C ASN A 16 7.30 -10.52 3.49
N THR A 17 8.28 -10.82 2.64
CA THR A 17 9.69 -10.42 2.86
C THR A 17 10.03 -9.04 2.31
N VAL A 18 9.37 -8.60 1.25
CA VAL A 18 9.60 -7.28 0.63
C VAL A 18 8.46 -6.35 1.02
N LEU A 19 8.75 -5.14 1.51
CA LEU A 19 7.72 -4.12 1.76
C LEU A 19 7.94 -2.96 0.82
N TYR A 20 6.91 -2.62 0.05
CA TYR A 20 6.89 -1.48 -0.85
C TYR A 20 5.86 -0.48 -0.36
N VAL A 21 6.27 0.79 -0.19
CA VAL A 21 5.39 1.88 0.21
C VAL A 21 5.11 2.76 -1.01
N GLY A 22 3.84 3.03 -1.28
CA GLY A 22 3.43 3.95 -2.35
C GLY A 22 2.27 4.84 -1.94
N MET A 23 1.97 5.79 -2.83
CA MET A 23 0.84 6.71 -2.75
C MET A 23 0.06 6.69 -4.06
N THR A 24 -1.26 6.83 -3.99
CA THR A 24 -2.15 6.96 -5.16
C THR A 24 -3.46 7.63 -4.75
N ASP A 25 -4.18 8.19 -5.70
CA ASP A 25 -5.56 8.66 -5.57
C ASP A 25 -6.60 7.57 -5.91
N ASP A 26 -6.17 6.47 -6.52
CA ASP A 26 -7.01 5.31 -6.86
C ASP A 26 -6.31 4.01 -6.41
N LEU A 27 -6.60 3.60 -5.17
CA LEU A 27 -5.97 2.43 -4.55
C LEU A 27 -6.31 1.14 -5.31
N ARG A 28 -7.57 0.97 -5.73
CA ARG A 28 -8.03 -0.24 -6.38
C ARG A 28 -7.34 -0.43 -7.74
N ASN A 29 -7.34 0.60 -8.58
CA ASN A 29 -6.68 0.55 -9.88
C ASN A 29 -5.16 0.38 -9.74
N ARG A 30 -4.52 1.09 -8.81
CA ARG A 30 -3.06 0.96 -8.61
C ARG A 30 -2.65 -0.44 -8.15
N VAL A 31 -3.42 -1.08 -7.27
CA VAL A 31 -3.13 -2.45 -6.83
C VAL A 31 -3.35 -3.43 -7.98
N TYR A 32 -4.39 -3.24 -8.80
CA TYR A 32 -4.61 -4.00 -10.03
C TYR A 32 -3.40 -3.88 -10.99
N GLU A 33 -2.89 -2.66 -11.23
CA GLU A 33 -1.69 -2.43 -12.06
C GLU A 33 -0.47 -3.22 -11.57
N HIS A 34 -0.29 -3.33 -10.25
CA HIS A 34 0.80 -4.12 -9.66
C HIS A 34 0.58 -5.63 -9.83
N LYS A 35 -0.65 -6.12 -9.62
CA LYS A 35 -1.02 -7.54 -9.81
C LYS A 35 -0.82 -8.00 -11.25
N GLU A 36 -1.28 -7.18 -12.20
CA GLU A 36 -1.17 -7.46 -13.64
C GLU A 36 0.21 -7.10 -14.22
N LYS A 37 1.10 -6.52 -13.41
CA LYS A 37 2.45 -6.11 -13.81
C LYS A 37 2.45 -5.20 -15.04
N ILE A 38 1.45 -4.30 -15.10
CA ILE A 38 1.27 -3.35 -16.21
C ILE A 38 2.53 -2.53 -16.43
N TYR A 39 3.15 -2.08 -15.33
CA TYR A 39 4.42 -1.38 -15.35
C TYR A 39 5.57 -2.30 -14.95
N LYS A 40 6.58 -2.41 -15.83
CA LYS A 40 7.83 -3.09 -15.52
C LYS A 40 8.63 -2.28 -14.51
N GLY A 41 9.22 -2.96 -13.52
CA GLY A 41 10.01 -2.30 -12.48
C GLY A 41 10.28 -3.21 -11.29
N PHE A 42 10.67 -2.61 -10.16
CA PHE A 42 10.98 -3.33 -8.93
C PHE A 42 9.82 -4.22 -8.47
N THR A 43 8.62 -3.67 -8.37
CA THR A 43 7.44 -4.40 -7.88
C THR A 43 7.09 -5.58 -8.78
N ALA A 44 7.12 -5.40 -10.11
CA ALA A 44 6.90 -6.48 -11.07
C ALA A 44 8.00 -7.56 -10.98
N LYS A 45 9.27 -7.16 -10.84
CA LYS A 45 10.42 -8.08 -10.76
C LYS A 45 10.35 -8.97 -9.51
N TYR A 46 9.91 -8.42 -8.38
CA TYR A 46 9.90 -9.11 -7.09
C TYR A 46 8.51 -9.65 -6.69
N ASN A 47 7.52 -9.61 -7.61
CA ASN A 47 6.13 -9.99 -7.37
C ASN A 47 5.56 -9.34 -6.10
N VAL A 48 5.70 -8.01 -6.01
CA VAL A 48 5.18 -7.21 -4.91
C VAL A 48 3.81 -6.69 -5.31
N ASP A 49 2.79 -7.52 -5.07
CA ASP A 49 1.43 -7.37 -5.60
C ASP A 49 0.32 -7.70 -4.57
N LYS A 50 0.70 -7.98 -3.31
CA LYS A 50 -0.21 -8.30 -2.22
C LYS A 50 -0.44 -7.06 -1.34
N LEU A 51 -1.67 -6.55 -1.29
CA LEU A 51 -1.99 -5.38 -0.48
C LEU A 51 -2.19 -5.80 0.97
N VAL A 52 -1.37 -5.27 1.89
CA VAL A 52 -1.42 -5.68 3.31
C VAL A 52 -1.76 -4.53 4.26
N TYR A 53 -1.72 -3.29 3.78
CA TYR A 53 -2.05 -2.11 4.57
C TYR A 53 -2.38 -0.92 3.67
N PHE A 54 -3.30 -0.07 4.11
CA PHE A 54 -3.50 1.25 3.54
C PHE A 54 -4.07 2.26 4.57
N GLU A 55 -3.88 3.54 4.30
CA GLU A 55 -4.44 4.69 5.02
C GLU A 55 -5.08 5.64 4.00
N ARG A 56 -6.23 6.25 4.33
CA ARG A 56 -6.94 7.22 3.48
C ARG A 56 -6.81 8.63 4.05
N PHE A 57 -6.58 9.60 3.18
CA PHE A 57 -6.42 11.02 3.48
C PHE A 57 -7.31 11.87 2.57
N SER A 58 -7.81 12.98 3.10
CA SER A 58 -8.56 13.98 2.32
C SER A 58 -7.66 15.05 1.69
N HIS A 59 -6.41 15.13 2.14
CA HIS A 59 -5.45 16.15 1.72
C HIS A 59 -4.15 15.52 1.22
N ALA A 60 -3.67 15.98 0.05
CA ALA A 60 -2.52 15.40 -0.62
C ALA A 60 -1.22 15.60 0.17
N ASP A 61 -1.07 16.73 0.85
CA ASP A 61 0.08 17.08 1.66
C ASP A 61 0.22 16.17 2.89
N GLU A 62 -0.89 15.81 3.54
CA GLU A 62 -0.89 14.83 4.63
C GLU A 62 -0.42 13.45 4.13
N ALA A 63 -0.97 13.00 3.01
CA ALA A 63 -0.57 11.74 2.39
C ALA A 63 0.92 11.75 2.00
N VAL A 64 1.42 12.82 1.38
CA VAL A 64 2.85 12.95 1.02
C VAL A 64 3.75 12.93 2.25
N GLN A 65 3.38 13.62 3.32
CA GLN A 65 4.15 13.61 4.57
C GLN A 65 4.18 12.20 5.18
N ARG A 66 3.03 11.53 5.19
CA ARG A 66 2.91 10.16 5.68
C ARG A 66 3.73 9.18 4.84
N GLU A 67 3.71 9.29 3.52
CA GLU A 67 4.50 8.45 2.62
C GLU A 67 6.00 8.58 2.93
N LYS A 68 6.50 9.82 3.09
CA LYS A 68 7.90 10.11 3.45
C LYS A 68 8.26 9.53 4.82
N GLN A 69 7.37 9.65 5.79
CA GLN A 69 7.56 9.08 7.13
C GLN A 69 7.67 7.56 7.06
N LEU A 70 6.77 6.90 6.32
CA LEU A 70 6.81 5.45 6.17
C LEU A 70 8.05 4.98 5.41
N LYS A 71 8.41 5.64 4.30
CA LYS A 71 9.62 5.33 3.52
C LYS A 71 10.88 5.41 4.38
N SER A 72 11.03 6.45 5.21
CA SER A 72 12.18 6.63 6.11
C SER A 72 12.12 5.80 7.40
N GLY A 73 10.93 5.32 7.80
CA GLY A 73 10.74 4.51 9.00
C GLY A 73 11.39 3.12 8.93
N SER A 74 11.65 2.51 10.09
CA SER A 74 12.22 1.16 10.15
C SER A 74 11.24 0.10 9.65
N ARG A 75 11.77 -1.05 9.20
CA ARG A 75 10.94 -2.21 8.81
C ARG A 75 10.05 -2.67 9.97
N ALA A 76 10.57 -2.69 11.20
CA ALA A 76 9.81 -3.10 12.38
C ALA A 76 8.57 -2.22 12.61
N LYS A 77 8.69 -0.89 12.43
CA LYS A 77 7.55 0.03 12.54
C LYS A 77 6.49 -0.23 11.48
N LYS A 78 6.90 -0.55 10.24
CA LYS A 78 5.97 -0.92 9.16
C LYS A 78 5.23 -2.22 9.48
N ILE A 79 5.96 -3.22 9.99
CA ILE A 79 5.36 -4.50 10.42
C ILE A 79 4.32 -4.27 11.52
N ALA A 80 4.66 -3.49 12.55
CA ALA A 80 3.72 -3.18 13.63
C ALA A 80 2.45 -2.48 13.14
N LEU A 81 2.57 -1.58 12.14
CA LEU A 81 1.40 -0.95 11.50
C LEU A 81 0.54 -1.96 10.74
N ILE A 82 1.17 -2.82 9.95
CA ILE A 82 0.49 -3.89 9.20
C ILE A 82 -0.24 -4.81 10.17
N GLU A 83 0.45 -5.33 11.18
CA GLU A 83 -0.12 -6.30 12.12
C GLU A 83 -1.21 -5.68 13.02
N GLY A 84 -1.15 -4.38 13.28
CA GLY A 84 -2.19 -3.66 13.99
C GLY A 84 -3.53 -3.57 13.25
N LEU A 85 -3.52 -3.69 11.91
CA LEU A 85 -4.72 -3.67 11.06
C LEU A 85 -5.04 -5.05 10.45
N ASN A 86 -4.01 -5.84 10.17
CA ASN A 86 -4.03 -7.04 9.35
C ASN A 86 -3.01 -8.06 9.89
N ALA A 87 -3.31 -8.62 11.07
CA ALA A 87 -2.43 -9.55 11.77
C ALA A 87 -2.10 -10.81 10.95
N ASP A 88 -3.03 -11.27 10.12
CA ASP A 88 -2.88 -12.45 9.27
C ASP A 88 -2.21 -12.15 7.92
N TRP A 89 -1.86 -10.87 7.68
CA TRP A 89 -1.30 -10.42 6.42
C TRP A 89 -2.16 -10.85 5.23
N ILE A 90 -3.49 -10.83 5.34
CA ILE A 90 -4.37 -11.16 4.23
C ILE A 90 -4.23 -10.13 3.11
N ASP A 91 -4.48 -10.55 1.88
CA ASP A 91 -4.50 -9.63 0.74
C ASP A 91 -5.80 -8.82 0.78
N LEU A 92 -5.71 -7.57 1.21
CA LEU A 92 -6.84 -6.66 1.42
C LEU A 92 -7.55 -6.30 0.11
N TYR A 93 -6.91 -6.51 -1.05
CA TYR A 93 -7.52 -6.26 -2.35
C TYR A 93 -8.81 -7.08 -2.59
N ASN A 94 -8.89 -8.28 -2.00
CA ASN A 94 -10.05 -9.16 -2.15
C ASN A 94 -11.08 -8.98 -1.03
N THR A 95 -11.02 -7.86 -0.32
CA THR A 95 -11.92 -7.54 0.80
C THR A 95 -12.73 -6.29 0.49
N ASP A 96 -13.84 -6.11 1.19
CA ASP A 96 -14.73 -4.95 1.03
C ASP A 96 -14.13 -3.64 1.59
N LEU A 97 -12.88 -3.67 2.08
CA LEU A 97 -12.20 -2.52 2.69
C LEU A 97 -11.64 -1.53 1.65
N ILE A 98 -11.46 -1.96 0.40
CA ILE A 98 -10.81 -1.15 -0.64
C ILE A 98 -11.77 -0.20 -1.39
N ASP A 99 -13.07 -0.28 -1.10
CA ASP A 99 -14.14 0.48 -1.75
C ASP A 99 -14.53 1.79 -1.03
#